data_AF-A0A2A4QEU8-F1
#
_entry.id   AF-A0A2A4QEU8-F1
#
_cell.length_a   1.000
_cell.length_b   1.000
_cell.length_c   1.000
_cell.angle_alpha   90.00
_cell.angle_beta   90.00
_cell.angle_gamma   90.00
#
_symmetry.space_group_name_H-M   'P 1'
#
loop_
_entity.id
_entity.type
_entity.pdbx_description
1 polymer ?
#
loop_
_entity_poly.entity_id
_entity_poly.type
_entity_poly.pdbx_seq_one_letter_code
_entity_poly.pdbx_strand_id
1 'polypeptide(L)'
;MLIGNLIISMLAALVALLIGFYELPLLQRVNPEFISSSQYKLIWLWVVGYAAFAFITTLAREIIKDSEDIEGDKQYGSVTLPVHFGLLHTKYIIISIVAVILLTIGYLQYIFFSDWLAVAYISLLIYIPLFYLIWLVFKATDKRDYHRASWIMKLVMVSGILFALVVNPELAIF
;
A
#
# COMPACT_ATOMS: atom_id res chain seq x y z
N MET A 1 -14.64 -12.96 3.95
CA MET A 1 -15.10 -12.04 5.00
C MET A 1 -14.58 -10.63 4.71
N LEU A 2 -15.42 -9.68 4.28
CA LEU A 2 -14.96 -8.31 4.00
C LEU A 2 -14.44 -7.59 5.26
N ILE A 3 -15.14 -7.77 6.39
CA ILE A 3 -14.78 -7.16 7.68
C ILE A 3 -13.43 -7.69 8.18
N GLY A 4 -13.14 -8.98 8.00
CA GLY A 4 -11.85 -9.57 8.36
C GLY A 4 -10.69 -8.91 7.61
N ASN A 5 -10.84 -8.74 6.30
CA ASN A 5 -9.83 -8.09 5.46
C ASN A 5 -9.60 -6.63 5.88
N LEU A 6 -10.69 -5.91 6.22
CA LEU A 6 -10.63 -4.53 6.72
C LEU A 6 -9.88 -4.45 8.07
N ILE A 7 -10.11 -5.41 8.97
CA ILE A 7 -9.41 -5.48 10.25
C ILE A 7 -7.92 -5.73 10.02
N ILE A 8 -7.56 -6.70 9.18
CA ILE A 8 -6.16 -7.02 8.87
C ILE A 8 -5.44 -5.80 8.27
N SER A 9 -6.07 -5.10 7.32
CA SER A 9 -5.49 -3.89 6.75
C SER A 9 -5.40 -2.75 7.76
N MET A 10 -6.38 -2.59 8.65
CA MET A 10 -6.30 -1.62 9.75
C MET A 10 -5.15 -1.92 10.71
N LEU A 11 -4.95 -3.19 11.08
CA LEU A 11 -3.85 -3.59 11.95
C LEU A 11 -2.50 -3.28 11.30
N ALA A 12 -2.35 -3.56 10.00
CA ALA A 12 -1.14 -3.23 9.26
C ALA A 12 -0.87 -1.70 9.25
N ALA A 13 -1.91 -0.89 9.05
CA ALA A 13 -1.80 0.57 9.09
C ALA A 13 -1.46 1.08 10.49
N LEU A 14 -2.04 0.48 11.52
CA LEU A 14 -1.82 0.86 12.92
C LEU A 14 -0.35 0.67 13.32
N VAL A 15 0.31 -0.39 12.85
CA VAL A 15 1.75 -0.61 13.10
C VAL A 15 2.58 0.59 12.63
N ALA A 16 2.30 1.14 11.45
CA ALA A 16 2.98 2.36 10.98
C ALA A 16 2.60 3.59 11.82
N LEU A 17 1.33 3.76 12.20
CA LEU A 17 0.87 4.87 13.04
C LEU A 17 1.47 4.86 14.45
N LEU A 18 1.77 3.69 15.02
CA LEU A 18 2.40 3.58 16.34
C LEU A 18 3.74 4.34 16.37
N ILE A 19 4.49 4.33 15.27
CA ILE A 19 5.73 5.11 15.16
C ILE A 19 5.43 6.60 15.39
N GLY A 20 4.40 7.13 14.74
CA GLY A 20 4.00 8.53 14.92
C GLY A 20 3.49 8.83 16.33
N PHE A 21 2.70 7.94 16.93
CA PHE A 21 2.14 8.20 18.26
C PHE A 21 3.14 8.04 19.40
N TYR A 22 4.15 7.17 19.27
CA TYR A 22 5.07 6.88 20.36
C TYR A 22 6.44 7.55 20.15
N GLU A 23 7.02 7.48 18.95
CA GLU A 23 8.38 8.00 18.73
C GLU A 23 8.40 9.54 18.59
N LEU A 24 7.41 10.15 17.94
CA LEU A 24 7.40 11.61 17.75
C LEU A 24 7.25 12.38 19.07
N PRO A 25 6.36 12.01 20.02
CA PRO A 25 6.31 12.66 21.32
C PRO A 25 7.55 12.42 22.17
N LEU A 26 8.24 11.29 22.00
CA LEU A 26 9.52 11.02 22.67
C LEU A 26 10.62 11.95 22.13
N LEU A 27 10.71 12.12 20.80
CA LEU A 27 11.63 13.07 20.17
C LEU A 27 11.37 14.51 20.65
N GLN A 28 10.11 14.88 20.82
CA GLN A 28 9.73 16.16 21.42
C GLN A 28 10.26 16.34 22.86
N ARG A 29 10.29 15.29 23.68
CA ARG A 29 10.84 15.39 25.05
C ARG A 29 12.35 15.59 25.06
N VAL A 30 13.04 14.96 24.11
CA VAL A 30 14.50 15.05 23.98
C VAL A 30 14.93 16.36 23.32
N ASN A 31 14.16 16.86 22.36
CA ASN A 31 14.41 18.11 21.65
C ASN A 31 13.13 18.95 21.49
N PRO A 32 12.79 19.79 22.49
CA PRO A 32 11.55 20.57 22.50
C PRO A 32 11.41 21.58 21.35
N GLU A 33 12.51 22.09 20.80
CA GLU A 33 12.49 23.04 19.67
C GLU A 33 12.00 22.39 18.37
N PHE A 34 12.04 21.05 18.31
CA PHE A 34 11.60 20.28 17.14
C PHE A 34 10.11 20.43 16.83
N ILE A 35 9.25 20.69 17.82
CA ILE A 35 7.77 20.73 17.64
C ILE A 35 7.34 21.87 16.72
N SER A 36 7.99 23.03 16.84
CA SER A 36 7.65 24.24 16.07
C SER A 36 8.22 24.22 14.66
N SER A 37 9.01 23.20 14.33
CA SER A 37 9.64 23.07 13.02
C SER A 37 8.66 22.58 11.97
N SER A 38 8.89 22.99 10.71
CA SER A 38 8.28 22.39 9.53
C SER A 38 8.57 20.88 9.43
N GLN A 39 9.66 20.42 10.05
CA GLN A 39 10.10 19.02 10.03
C GLN A 39 9.14 18.10 10.80
N TYR A 40 8.59 18.54 11.93
CA TYR A 40 7.61 17.73 12.69
C TYR A 40 6.36 17.42 11.85
N LYS A 41 5.83 18.42 11.14
CA LYS A 41 4.67 18.25 10.24
C LYS A 41 5.01 17.31 9.08
N LEU A 42 6.23 17.43 8.53
CA LEU A 42 6.69 16.58 7.45
C LEU A 42 6.77 15.11 7.89
N ILE A 43 7.38 14.81 9.04
CA ILE A 43 7.47 13.42 9.53
C ILE A 43 6.06 12.85 9.80
N TRP A 44 5.15 13.63 10.37
CA TRP A 44 3.75 13.19 10.52
C TRP A 44 3.09 12.85 9.19
N LEU A 45 3.29 13.68 8.17
CA LEU A 45 2.80 13.42 6.82
C LEU A 45 3.36 12.11 6.27
N TRP A 46 4.66 11.86 6.45
CA TRP A 46 5.30 10.61 6.07
C TRP A 46 4.70 9.39 6.79
N VAL A 47 4.56 9.45 8.12
CA VAL A 47 3.98 8.36 8.92
C VAL A 47 2.55 8.05 8.47
N VAL A 48 1.72 9.08 8.28
CA VAL A 48 0.34 8.90 7.81
C VAL A 48 0.32 8.36 6.38
N GLY A 49 1.23 8.83 5.50
CA GLY A 49 1.38 8.33 4.14
C GLY A 49 1.74 6.84 4.11
N TYR A 50 2.71 6.40 4.91
CA TYR A 50 3.08 4.99 5.05
C TYR A 50 1.95 4.15 5.64
N ALA A 51 1.22 4.66 6.63
CA ALA A 51 0.06 3.97 7.20
C ALA A 51 -1.07 3.79 6.17
N ALA A 52 -1.39 4.83 5.40
CA ALA A 52 -2.37 4.76 4.33
C ALA A 52 -1.93 3.80 3.22
N PHE A 53 -0.66 3.85 2.82
CA PHE A 53 -0.09 2.90 1.85
C PHE A 53 -0.19 1.45 2.35
N ALA A 54 0.20 1.19 3.59
CA ALA A 54 0.11 -0.14 4.22
C ALA A 54 -1.35 -0.64 4.29
N PHE A 55 -2.29 0.25 4.65
CA PHE A 55 -3.72 -0.06 4.66
C PHE A 55 -4.20 -0.51 3.28
N ILE A 56 -4.04 0.36 2.27
CA ILE A 56 -4.65 0.17 0.95
C ILE A 56 -4.02 -1.03 0.22
N THR A 57 -2.69 -1.19 0.30
CA THR A 57 -2.00 -2.33 -0.31
C THR A 57 -2.33 -3.66 0.36
N THR A 58 -2.44 -3.68 1.69
CA THR A 58 -2.87 -4.88 2.43
C THR A 58 -4.30 -5.25 2.07
N LEU A 59 -5.21 -4.27 2.00
CA LEU A 59 -6.58 -4.52 1.60
C LEU A 59 -6.66 -5.11 0.19
N ALA A 60 -5.94 -4.53 -0.78
CA ALA A 60 -5.86 -5.08 -2.13
C ALA A 60 -5.32 -6.52 -2.15
N ARG A 61 -4.27 -6.80 -1.36
CA ARG A 61 -3.68 -8.13 -1.23
C ARG A 61 -4.68 -9.15 -0.69
N GLU A 62 -5.43 -8.82 0.36
CA GLU A 62 -6.44 -9.73 0.92
C GLU A 62 -7.55 -10.03 -0.09
N ILE A 63 -7.99 -9.04 -0.87
CA ILE A 63 -9.01 -9.25 -1.92
C ILE A 63 -8.45 -10.12 -3.07
N ILE A 64 -7.19 -9.93 -3.45
CA ILE A 64 -6.51 -10.79 -4.43
C ILE A 64 -6.41 -12.23 -3.91
N LYS A 65 -6.07 -12.41 -2.63
CA LYS A 65 -5.98 -13.72 -1.99
C LYS A 65 -7.35 -14.41 -1.87
N ASP A 66 -8.39 -13.68 -1.50
CA ASP A 66 -9.77 -14.20 -1.54
C ASP A 66 -10.14 -14.68 -2.96
N SER A 67 -9.63 -14.01 -4.00
CA SER A 67 -9.87 -14.39 -5.40
C SER A 67 -9.08 -15.64 -5.80
N GLU A 68 -7.89 -15.83 -5.20
CA GLU A 68 -7.07 -17.04 -5.32
C GLU A 68 -7.76 -18.27 -4.69
N ASP A 69 -8.46 -18.08 -3.57
CA ASP A 69 -9.05 -19.15 -2.76
C ASP A 69 -10.58 -19.33 -2.95
N ILE A 70 -11.16 -18.71 -3.98
CA ILE A 70 -12.61 -18.68 -4.24
C ILE A 70 -13.28 -20.08 -4.25
N GLU A 71 -12.63 -21.09 -4.82
CA GLU A 71 -13.19 -22.45 -4.89
C GLU A 71 -13.29 -23.10 -3.51
N GLY A 72 -12.27 -22.91 -2.66
CA GLY A 72 -12.30 -23.36 -1.28
C GLY A 72 -13.35 -22.61 -0.48
N ASP A 73 -13.38 -21.29 -0.61
CA ASP A 73 -14.36 -20.44 0.09
C ASP A 73 -15.80 -20.83 -0.23
N LYS A 74 -16.09 -21.18 -1.50
CA LYS A 74 -17.42 -21.68 -1.92
C LYS A 74 -17.77 -23.00 -1.24
N GLN A 75 -16.83 -23.93 -1.11
CA GLN A 75 -17.06 -25.23 -0.47
C GLN A 75 -17.32 -25.08 1.03
N TYR A 76 -16.65 -24.14 1.70
CA TYR A 76 -16.79 -23.87 3.12
C TYR A 76 -17.88 -22.83 3.46
N GLY A 77 -18.61 -22.32 2.47
CA GLY A 77 -19.70 -21.34 2.68
C GLY A 77 -19.22 -19.96 3.15
N SER A 78 -17.97 -19.60 2.86
CA SER A 78 -17.40 -18.33 3.25
C SER A 78 -17.89 -17.18 2.37
N VAL A 79 -18.26 -16.06 3.00
CA VAL A 79 -18.75 -14.86 2.29
C VAL A 79 -17.57 -13.91 2.03
N THR A 80 -16.89 -14.10 0.90
CA THR A 80 -15.86 -13.19 0.37
C THR A 80 -16.40 -12.39 -0.82
N LEU A 81 -15.74 -11.28 -1.16
CA LEU A 81 -16.07 -10.47 -2.35
C LEU A 81 -16.19 -11.31 -3.64
N PRO A 82 -15.20 -12.14 -3.99
CA PRO A 82 -15.27 -12.95 -5.21
C PRO A 82 -16.35 -14.03 -5.16
N VAL A 83 -16.71 -14.54 -3.98
CA VAL A 83 -17.82 -15.49 -3.83
C VAL A 83 -19.18 -14.80 -4.03
N HIS A 84 -19.36 -13.61 -3.45
CA HIS A 84 -20.65 -12.90 -3.48
C HIS A 84 -20.89 -12.16 -4.81
N PHE A 85 -19.89 -11.43 -5.32
CA PHE A 85 -20.02 -10.60 -6.53
C PHE A 85 -19.44 -11.26 -7.80
N GLY A 86 -18.76 -12.39 -7.66
CA GLY A 86 -18.05 -13.05 -8.74
C GLY A 86 -16.66 -12.43 -9.01
N LEU A 87 -15.84 -13.17 -9.75
CA LEU A 87 -14.47 -12.76 -10.09
C LEU A 87 -14.43 -11.50 -10.95
N LEU A 88 -15.38 -11.33 -11.88
CA LEU A 88 -15.39 -10.20 -12.81
C LEU A 88 -15.52 -8.85 -12.10
N HIS A 89 -16.48 -8.72 -11.17
CA HIS A 89 -16.63 -7.50 -10.36
C HIS A 89 -15.46 -7.30 -9.40
N THR A 90 -14.94 -8.39 -8.82
CA THR A 90 -13.81 -8.33 -7.88
C THR A 90 -12.54 -7.83 -8.57
N LYS A 91 -12.30 -8.21 -9.84
CA LYS A 91 -11.20 -7.64 -10.63
C LYS A 91 -11.28 -6.13 -10.75
N TYR A 92 -12.47 -5.59 -11.06
CA TYR A 92 -12.63 -4.14 -11.15
C TYR A 92 -12.35 -3.45 -9.82
N ILE A 93 -12.80 -4.02 -8.69
CA ILE A 93 -12.49 -3.49 -7.36
C ILE A 93 -10.97 -3.46 -7.12
N ILE A 94 -10.27 -4.57 -7.39
CA ILE A 94 -8.81 -4.65 -7.24
C ILE A 94 -8.12 -3.59 -8.10
N ILE A 95 -8.50 -3.50 -9.38
CA ILE A 95 -7.91 -2.53 -10.33
C ILE A 95 -8.18 -1.09 -9.88
N SER A 96 -9.38 -0.78 -9.39
CA SER A 96 -9.71 0.54 -8.83
C SER A 96 -8.85 0.89 -7.62
N ILE A 97 -8.63 -0.06 -6.71
CA ILE A 97 -7.75 0.15 -5.56
C ILE A 97 -6.30 0.39 -6.02
N VAL A 98 -5.80 -0.39 -6.98
CA VAL A 98 -4.45 -0.20 -7.54
C VAL A 98 -4.33 1.15 -8.24
N ALA A 99 -5.36 1.59 -8.95
CA ALA A 99 -5.39 2.93 -9.56
C ALA A 99 -5.32 4.04 -8.51
N VAL A 100 -6.02 3.90 -7.38
CA VAL A 100 -5.92 4.85 -6.26
C VAL A 100 -4.50 4.87 -5.68
N ILE A 101 -3.83 3.72 -5.55
CA ILE A 101 -2.43 3.66 -5.13
C ILE A 101 -1.54 4.44 -6.12
N LEU A 102 -1.66 4.16 -7.42
CA LEU A 102 -0.89 4.83 -8.47
C LEU A 102 -1.09 6.35 -8.44
N LEU A 103 -2.34 6.82 -8.37
CA LEU A 103 -2.66 8.25 -8.33
C LEU A 103 -2.09 8.92 -7.07
N THR A 104 -2.21 8.25 -5.92
CA THR A 104 -1.70 8.77 -4.66
C THR A 104 -0.18 8.91 -4.68
N ILE A 105 0.53 7.88 -5.16
CA ILE A 105 2.00 7.91 -5.27
C ILE A 105 2.43 8.94 -6.32
N GLY A 106 1.73 9.04 -7.45
CA GLY A 106 2.01 10.04 -8.48
C GLY A 106 1.84 11.47 -7.98
N TYR A 107 0.78 11.73 -7.21
CA TYR A 107 0.55 13.02 -6.58
C TYR A 107 1.65 13.36 -5.55
N LEU A 108 2.01 12.42 -4.68
CA LEU A 108 3.10 12.62 -3.72
C LEU A 108 4.45 12.83 -4.40
N GLN A 109 4.73 12.09 -5.48
CA GLN A 109 5.94 12.27 -6.26
C GLN A 109 6.02 13.65 -6.91
N TYR A 110 4.92 14.13 -7.48
CA TYR A 110 4.85 15.46 -8.07
C TYR A 110 5.13 16.58 -7.05
N ILE A 111 4.72 16.40 -5.80
CA ILE A 111 4.88 17.42 -4.75
C ILE A 111 6.23 17.33 -4.04
N PHE A 112 6.72 16.12 -3.76
CA PHE A 112 7.82 15.92 -2.81
C PHE A 112 9.08 15.32 -3.42
N PHE A 113 9.03 14.71 -4.62
CA PHE A 113 10.15 13.95 -5.17
C PHE A 113 10.63 14.51 -6.51
N SER A 114 11.61 15.39 -6.44
CA SER A 114 12.34 15.89 -7.62
C SER A 114 13.68 15.20 -7.83
N ASP A 115 14.14 14.39 -6.85
CA ASP A 115 15.41 13.68 -6.94
C ASP A 115 15.34 12.50 -7.92
N TRP A 116 16.35 12.41 -8.80
CA TRP A 116 16.42 11.39 -9.84
C TRP A 116 16.44 9.97 -9.26
N LEU A 117 17.14 9.75 -8.15
CA LEU A 117 17.24 8.41 -7.55
C LEU A 117 15.88 7.96 -7.01
N ALA A 118 15.17 8.83 -6.29
CA ALA A 118 13.82 8.57 -5.80
C ALA A 118 12.83 8.30 -6.95
N VAL A 119 12.87 9.11 -8.00
CA VAL A 119 12.02 8.96 -9.19
C VAL A 119 12.30 7.62 -9.91
N ALA A 120 13.57 7.29 -10.10
CA ALA A 120 13.97 6.03 -10.73
C ALA A 120 13.54 4.81 -9.90
N TYR A 121 13.69 4.87 -8.58
CA TYR A 121 13.27 3.82 -7.66
C TYR A 121 11.77 3.57 -7.72
N ILE A 122 10.95 4.62 -7.55
CA ILE A 122 9.48 4.52 -7.60
C ILE A 122 9.04 3.98 -8.97
N SER A 123 9.64 4.48 -10.05
CA SER A 123 9.28 4.05 -11.40
C SER A 123 9.56 2.57 -11.63
N LEU A 124 10.73 2.09 -11.23
CA LEU A 124 11.15 0.71 -11.48
C LEU A 124 10.48 -0.30 -10.54
N LEU A 125 10.42 0.00 -9.24
CA LEU A 125 10.04 -0.96 -8.21
C LEU A 125 8.59 -0.82 -7.73
N ILE A 126 7.90 0.26 -8.10
CA ILE A 126 6.50 0.47 -7.71
C ILE A 126 5.61 0.59 -8.95
N TYR A 127 5.86 1.54 -9.86
CA TYR A 127 4.97 1.73 -11.01
C TYR A 127 4.96 0.53 -11.95
N ILE A 128 6.12 0.05 -12.40
CA ILE A 128 6.17 -1.10 -13.33
C ILE A 128 5.44 -2.32 -12.73
N PRO A 129 5.72 -2.75 -11.48
CA PRO A 129 4.98 -3.85 -10.87
C PRO A 129 3.49 -3.60 -10.71
N LEU A 130 3.05 -2.38 -10.37
CA LEU A 130 1.63 -2.05 -10.23
C LEU A 130 0.89 -2.05 -11.57
N PHE A 131 1.49 -1.52 -12.64
CA PHE A 131 0.92 -1.62 -13.99
C PHE A 131 0.86 -3.06 -14.48
N TYR A 132 1.91 -3.84 -14.21
CA TYR A 132 1.92 -5.28 -14.50
C TYR A 132 0.84 -6.02 -13.70
N LEU A 133 0.63 -5.65 -12.43
CA LEU A 133 -0.43 -6.20 -11.59
C LEU A 133 -1.82 -5.92 -12.16
N ILE A 134 -2.09 -4.70 -12.64
CA ILE A 134 -3.36 -4.37 -13.31
C ILE A 134 -3.58 -5.29 -14.52
N TRP A 135 -2.57 -5.40 -15.39
CA TRP A 135 -2.65 -6.26 -16.58
C TRP A 135 -2.90 -7.73 -16.21
N LEU A 136 -2.17 -8.23 -15.21
CA LEU A 136 -2.29 -9.61 -14.73
C LEU A 136 -3.69 -9.88 -14.15
N VAL A 137 -4.19 -9.02 -13.26
CA VAL A 137 -5.53 -9.16 -12.65
C VAL A 137 -6.63 -9.06 -13.71
N PHE A 138 -6.49 -8.17 -14.68
CA PHE A 138 -7.45 -8.05 -15.78
C PHE A 138 -7.56 -9.37 -16.57
N LYS A 139 -6.42 -9.99 -16.89
CA LYS A 139 -6.34 -11.25 -17.65
C LYS A 139 -6.56 -12.51 -16.82
N ALA A 140 -6.47 -12.46 -15.49
CA ALA A 140 -6.50 -13.63 -14.62
C ALA A 140 -7.76 -14.49 -14.79
N THR A 141 -7.61 -15.76 -15.12
CA THR A 141 -8.75 -16.70 -15.16
C THR A 141 -8.66 -17.78 -14.09
N ASP A 142 -7.43 -18.09 -13.66
CA ASP A 142 -7.15 -19.23 -12.80
C ASP A 142 -6.50 -18.81 -11.48
N LYS A 143 -6.54 -19.71 -10.49
CA LYS A 143 -5.88 -19.56 -9.18
C LYS A 143 -4.41 -19.12 -9.30
N ARG A 144 -3.66 -19.68 -10.27
CA ARG A 144 -2.24 -19.37 -10.48
C ARG A 144 -1.98 -17.90 -10.80
N ASP A 145 -2.89 -17.24 -11.50
CA ASP A 145 -2.75 -15.83 -11.85
C ASP A 145 -2.95 -14.94 -10.62
N TYR A 146 -3.94 -15.26 -9.78
CA TYR A 146 -4.14 -14.56 -8.51
C TYR A 146 -3.01 -14.82 -7.51
N HIS A 147 -2.43 -16.02 -7.51
CA HIS A 147 -1.22 -16.30 -6.72
C HIS A 147 -0.05 -15.40 -7.14
N ARG A 148 0.19 -15.25 -8.44
CA ARG A 148 1.20 -14.34 -8.98
C ARG A 148 0.89 -12.88 -8.65
N ALA A 149 -0.38 -12.47 -8.77
CA ALA A 149 -0.82 -11.12 -8.41
C ALA A 149 -0.58 -10.82 -6.92
N SER A 150 -0.84 -11.78 -6.04
CA SER A 150 -0.57 -11.68 -4.59
C SER A 150 0.92 -11.51 -4.32
N TRP A 151 1.77 -12.26 -5.03
CA TRP A 151 3.23 -12.11 -4.94
C TRP A 151 3.74 -10.77 -5.44
N ILE A 152 3.24 -10.26 -6.56
CA ILE A 152 3.60 -8.94 -7.08
C ILE A 152 3.18 -7.85 -6.08
N MET A 153 1.99 -7.94 -5.50
CA MET A 153 1.55 -7.00 -4.47
C MET A 153 2.48 -7.04 -3.25
N LYS A 154 2.94 -8.22 -2.80
CA LYS A 154 3.96 -8.32 -1.74
C LYS A 154 5.27 -7.63 -2.12
N LEU A 155 5.74 -7.79 -3.35
CA LEU A 155 6.94 -7.10 -3.83
C LEU A 155 6.78 -5.59 -3.79
N VAL A 156 5.61 -5.07 -4.19
CA VAL A 156 5.30 -3.64 -4.10
C VAL A 156 5.25 -3.16 -2.65
N MET A 157 4.65 -3.92 -1.74
CA MET A 157 4.61 -3.58 -0.32
C MET A 157 6.02 -3.48 0.27
N VAL A 158 6.87 -4.47 0.01
CA VAL A 158 8.27 -4.49 0.49
C VAL A 158 9.06 -3.33 -0.12
N SER A 159 8.93 -3.11 -1.43
CA SER A 159 9.61 -1.99 -2.11
C SER A 159 9.15 -0.64 -1.58
N GLY A 160 7.85 -0.50 -1.28
CA GLY A 160 7.29 0.69 -0.64
C GLY A 160 7.93 0.96 0.72
N ILE A 161 8.10 -0.05 1.57
CA ILE A 161 8.77 0.11 2.88
C ILE A 161 10.25 0.48 2.69
N LEU A 162 10.94 -0.19 1.76
CA LEU A 162 12.37 0.07 1.49
C LEU A 162 12.63 1.44 0.86
N PHE A 163 11.62 2.08 0.27
CA PHE A 163 11.73 3.45 -0.23
C PHE A 163 12.15 4.45 0.87
N ALA A 164 11.82 4.18 2.15
CA ALA A 164 12.25 4.99 3.28
C ALA A 164 13.78 5.10 3.41
N LEU A 165 14.55 4.13 2.87
CA LEU A 165 16.01 4.15 2.87
C LEU A 165 16.61 4.93 1.70
N VAL A 166 15.82 5.16 0.65
CA VAL A 166 16.25 5.81 -0.59
C VAL A 166 15.88 7.28 -0.60
N VAL A 167 14.73 7.63 0.00
CA VAL A 167 14.33 9.02 0.09
C VAL A 167 15.33 9.80 0.93
N ASN A 168 15.88 10.86 0.35
CA ASN A 168 16.67 11.83 1.10
C ASN A 168 15.71 12.88 1.71
N PRO A 169 15.56 12.94 3.05
CA PRO A 169 14.65 13.88 3.69
C PRO A 169 15.03 15.34 3.44
N GLU A 170 16.31 15.63 3.19
CA GLU A 170 16.81 17.00 2.96
C GLU A 170 16.41 17.54 1.57
N LEU A 171 16.21 16.65 0.60
CA LEU A 171 15.84 17.00 -0.78
C LEU A 171 14.34 16.97 -1.03
N ALA A 172 13.55 16.36 -0.12
CA ALA A 172 12.09 16.34 -0.19
C ALA A 172 11.43 17.68 0.24
N ILE A 173 12.25 18.73 0.47
CA ILE A 173 11.86 20.01 1.10
C ILE A 173 11.86 21.19 0.11
N PHE A 174 12.17 20.99 -1.17
CA PHE A 174 12.19 22.07 -2.17
C PHE A 174 11.07 21.97 -3.19
#